data_AF-A0A962AI64-F1
#
_entry.id   AF-A0A962AI64-F1
#
_cell.length_a   1.000
_cell.length_b   1.000
_cell.length_c   1.000
_cell.angle_alpha   90.00
_cell.angle_beta   90.00
_cell.angle_gamma   90.00
#
_symmetry.space_group_name_H-M   'P 1'
#
loop_
_entity.id
_entity.type
_entity.pdbx_description
1 polymer ?
#
loop_
_entity_poly.entity_id
_entity_poly.type
_entity_poly.pdbx_seq_one_letter_code
_entity_poly.pdbx_strand_id
1 'polypeptide(L)'
;MNLRHAFLRAVHEYPMKIYPLIFMTADMLTGLHGTNGKGSLIWSVSAGLGVLGHGLKLAFGKGGEKIPEGTIFAKGQLKAFFTDFGQYTIRPFQPSYWHEMQRVYANLDPVSIAGKIKHTLQPWRYPLDTGYMLFALAGLGYLADSANIFGLRENGSTLQFALATTVTMGSVTGFTTNRNDLAGSLYALGTVLALSAGIAAQSWPLTLSAPVYLAGNYLLSRVRTDHQSEYVSAQTAAAKPSAP
;
A
#
# COMPACT_ATOMS: atom_id res chain seq x y z
N MET A 1 0.50 -27.43 -15.49
CA MET A 1 0.88 -26.79 -14.21
C MET A 1 -0.34 -26.06 -13.66
N ASN A 2 -0.73 -26.28 -12.39
CA ASN A 2 -1.92 -25.62 -11.82
C ASN A 2 -1.64 -24.11 -11.63
N LEU A 3 -2.48 -23.24 -12.21
CA LEU A 3 -2.39 -21.77 -12.12
C LEU A 3 -2.24 -21.28 -10.67
N ARG A 4 -2.93 -21.92 -9.73
CA ARG A 4 -2.80 -21.63 -8.29
C ARG A 4 -1.37 -21.84 -7.80
N HIS A 5 -0.74 -22.94 -8.19
CA HIS A 5 0.61 -23.28 -7.76
C HIS A 5 1.64 -22.31 -8.36
N ALA A 6 1.45 -21.91 -9.62
CA ALA A 6 2.27 -20.91 -10.29
C ALA A 6 2.19 -19.54 -9.60
N PHE A 7 0.98 -19.07 -9.28
CA PHE A 7 0.76 -17.80 -8.59
C PHE A 7 1.38 -17.80 -7.18
N LEU A 8 1.14 -18.86 -6.40
CA LEU A 8 1.71 -18.97 -5.05
C LEU A 8 3.24 -18.97 -5.07
N ARG A 9 3.84 -19.68 -6.03
CA ARG A 9 5.27 -19.66 -6.24
C ARG A 9 5.76 -18.25 -6.58
N ALA A 10 5.08 -17.54 -7.48
CA ALA A 10 5.43 -16.17 -7.84
C ALA A 10 5.31 -15.19 -6.67
N VAL A 11 4.32 -15.36 -5.79
CA VAL A 11 4.17 -14.57 -4.56
C VAL A 11 5.37 -14.78 -3.62
N HIS A 12 5.84 -16.02 -3.46
CA HIS A 12 6.99 -16.32 -2.60
C HIS A 12 8.32 -15.85 -3.21
N GLU A 13 8.50 -16.05 -4.52
CA GLU A 13 9.75 -15.74 -5.22
C GLU A 13 9.89 -14.25 -5.56
N TYR A 14 8.78 -13.55 -5.83
CA TYR A 14 8.77 -12.16 -6.32
C TYR A 14 7.71 -11.29 -5.64
N PRO A 15 7.64 -11.24 -4.31
CA PRO A 15 6.56 -10.58 -3.60
C PRO A 15 6.44 -9.08 -3.94
N MET A 16 7.57 -8.37 -4.10
CA MET A 16 7.60 -6.95 -4.49
C MET A 16 7.18 -6.67 -5.93
N LYS A 17 7.02 -7.69 -6.78
CA LYS A 17 6.45 -7.54 -8.12
C LYS A 17 4.98 -7.94 -8.13
N ILE A 18 4.59 -8.92 -7.32
CA ILE A 18 3.21 -9.39 -7.26
C ILE A 18 2.30 -8.42 -6.51
N TYR A 19 2.70 -7.92 -5.33
CA TYR A 19 1.79 -7.02 -4.61
C TYR A 19 1.50 -5.74 -5.41
N PRO A 20 2.47 -5.02 -6.04
CA PRO A 20 2.12 -3.80 -6.75
C PRO A 20 1.18 -4.04 -7.93
N LEU A 21 1.26 -5.19 -8.62
CA LEU A 21 0.29 -5.55 -9.66
C LEU A 21 -1.12 -5.72 -9.09
N ILE A 22 -1.23 -6.36 -7.92
CA ILE A 22 -2.51 -6.51 -7.20
C ILE A 22 -3.07 -5.13 -6.84
N PHE A 23 -2.26 -4.23 -6.28
CA PHE A 23 -2.71 -2.88 -5.95
C PHE A 23 -3.07 -2.06 -7.19
N MET A 24 -2.29 -2.10 -8.27
CA MET A 24 -2.64 -1.42 -9.52
C MET A 24 -4.00 -1.86 -10.03
N THR A 25 -4.32 -3.15 -9.90
CA THR A 25 -5.66 -3.67 -10.24
C THR A 25 -6.74 -3.04 -9.37
N ALA A 26 -6.49 -2.92 -8.06
CA ALA A 26 -7.43 -2.30 -7.13
C ALA A 26 -7.56 -0.77 -7.34
N ASP A 27 -6.46 -0.09 -7.66
CA ASP A 27 -6.45 1.33 -8.02
C ASP A 27 -7.24 1.57 -9.30
N MET A 28 -7.06 0.75 -10.33
CA MET A 28 -7.86 0.85 -11.57
C MET A 28 -9.36 0.66 -11.29
N LEU A 29 -9.74 -0.33 -10.48
CA LEU A 29 -11.14 -0.53 -10.06
C LEU A 29 -11.68 0.67 -9.28
N THR A 30 -10.86 1.29 -8.43
CA THR A 30 -11.22 2.50 -7.68
C THR A 30 -11.33 3.71 -8.58
N GLY A 31 -10.47 3.84 -9.60
CA GLY A 31 -10.57 4.88 -10.62
C GLY A 31 -11.87 4.78 -11.44
N LEU A 32 -12.33 3.56 -11.72
CA LEU A 32 -13.63 3.34 -12.38
C LEU A 32 -14.82 3.86 -11.55
N HIS A 33 -14.70 3.89 -10.21
CA HIS A 33 -15.72 4.53 -9.37
C HIS A 33 -15.84 6.03 -9.67
N GLY A 34 -14.71 6.72 -9.86
CA GLY A 34 -14.66 8.14 -10.21
C GLY A 34 -15.23 8.46 -11.60
N THR A 35 -15.11 7.54 -12.57
CA THR A 35 -15.61 7.76 -13.94
C THR A 35 -17.06 7.34 -14.17
N ASN A 36 -17.65 6.54 -13.29
CA ASN A 36 -19.02 6.01 -13.44
C ASN A 36 -20.11 6.93 -12.86
N GLY A 37 -19.84 8.23 -12.72
CA GLY A 37 -20.82 9.25 -12.29
C GLY A 37 -21.24 9.20 -10.82
N LYS A 38 -20.68 8.28 -10.02
CA LYS A 38 -20.93 8.16 -8.57
C LYS A 38 -19.80 8.74 -7.70
N GLY A 39 -18.64 9.03 -8.29
CA GLY A 39 -17.48 9.65 -7.64
C GLY A 39 -17.03 10.91 -8.38
N SER A 40 -16.13 11.69 -7.78
CA SER A 40 -15.54 12.86 -8.43
C SER A 40 -14.29 12.49 -9.23
N LEU A 41 -13.85 13.38 -10.13
CA LEU A 41 -12.61 13.22 -10.91
C LEU A 41 -11.37 13.07 -10.00
N ILE A 42 -11.41 13.61 -8.78
CA ILE A 42 -10.33 13.46 -7.80
C ILE A 42 -10.08 11.99 -7.48
N TRP A 43 -11.10 11.13 -7.46
CA TRP A 43 -10.91 9.70 -7.24
C TRP A 43 -10.12 9.05 -8.35
N SER A 44 -10.39 9.41 -9.61
CA SER A 44 -9.65 8.91 -10.77
C SER A 44 -8.20 9.39 -10.77
N VAL A 45 -7.97 10.66 -10.43
CA VAL A 45 -6.61 11.23 -10.31
C VAL A 45 -5.84 10.55 -9.18
N SER A 46 -6.47 10.38 -8.01
CA SER A 46 -5.87 9.75 -6.83
C SER A 46 -5.57 8.27 -7.08
N ALA A 47 -6.45 7.55 -7.77
CA ALA A 47 -6.21 6.19 -8.25
C ALA A 47 -5.03 6.15 -9.23
N GLY A 48 -4.94 7.12 -10.14
CA GLY A 48 -3.81 7.27 -11.05
C GLY A 48 -2.47 7.45 -10.33
N LEU A 49 -2.43 8.23 -9.25
CA LEU A 49 -1.25 8.35 -8.39
C LEU A 49 -0.87 7.02 -7.74
N GLY A 50 -1.86 6.23 -7.30
CA GLY A 50 -1.67 4.84 -6.83
C GLY A 50 -1.04 3.95 -7.90
N VAL A 51 -1.61 3.92 -9.10
CA VAL A 51 -1.09 3.14 -10.23
C VAL A 51 0.35 3.55 -10.56
N LEU A 52 0.65 4.85 -10.60
CA LEU A 52 2.01 5.35 -10.84
C LEU A 52 2.97 4.94 -9.73
N GLY A 53 2.58 5.08 -8.46
CA GLY A 53 3.42 4.71 -7.32
C GLY A 53 3.74 3.22 -7.30
N HIS A 54 2.78 2.35 -7.64
CA HIS A 54 3.02 0.92 -7.82
C HIS A 54 3.84 0.61 -9.08
N GLY A 55 3.60 1.34 -10.18
CA GLY A 55 4.37 1.24 -11.42
C GLY A 55 5.86 1.54 -11.23
N LEU A 56 6.20 2.55 -10.42
CA LEU A 56 7.60 2.86 -10.06
C LEU A 56 8.26 1.70 -9.29
N LYS A 57 7.53 1.07 -8.37
CA LYS A 57 8.03 -0.11 -7.64
C LYS A 57 8.23 -1.31 -8.57
N LEU A 58 7.38 -1.48 -9.58
CA LEU A 58 7.56 -2.51 -10.60
C LEU A 58 8.73 -2.22 -11.52
N ALA A 59 8.91 -0.98 -11.96
CA ALA A 59 9.99 -0.60 -12.86
C ALA A 59 11.37 -0.66 -12.18
N PHE A 60 11.47 -0.16 -10.94
CA PHE A 60 12.77 0.10 -10.30
C PHE A 60 13.02 -0.66 -8.99
N GLY A 61 12.01 -1.32 -8.39
CA GLY A 61 12.18 -2.04 -7.12
C GLY A 61 12.97 -3.36 -7.25
N LYS A 62 13.84 -3.67 -6.27
CA LYS A 62 14.75 -4.85 -6.25
C LYS A 62 14.11 -6.20 -5.84
N GLY A 63 12.80 -6.39 -5.96
CA GLY A 63 12.18 -7.70 -5.67
C GLY A 63 12.05 -8.07 -4.18
N GLY A 64 12.79 -7.41 -3.29
CA GLY A 64 12.72 -7.58 -1.83
C GLY A 64 13.33 -8.90 -1.34
N GLU A 65 13.46 -9.04 -0.02
CA GLU A 65 13.78 -10.35 0.56
C GLU A 65 12.63 -11.33 0.31
N LYS A 66 12.99 -12.59 0.02
CA LYS A 66 12.01 -13.67 -0.13
C LYS A 66 11.20 -13.81 1.14
N ILE A 67 9.89 -14.02 0.98
CA ILE A 67 9.02 -14.27 2.12
C ILE A 67 9.28 -15.69 2.62
N PRO A 68 9.64 -15.91 3.90
CA PRO A 68 9.98 -17.23 4.42
C PRO A 68 8.89 -18.26 4.10
N GLU A 69 9.28 -19.45 3.64
CA GLU A 69 8.33 -20.52 3.36
C GLU A 69 7.43 -20.78 4.58
N GLY A 70 6.11 -20.85 4.36
CA GLY A 70 5.12 -21.06 5.42
C GLY A 70 4.45 -19.81 5.99
N THR A 71 4.94 -18.59 5.70
CA THR A 71 4.36 -17.35 6.27
C THR A 71 3.15 -16.78 5.51
N ILE A 72 2.99 -17.11 4.23
CA ILE A 72 1.78 -16.74 3.46
C ILE A 72 0.84 -17.93 3.36
N PHE A 73 1.40 -19.14 3.28
CA PHE A 73 0.66 -20.39 3.28
C PHE A 73 1.53 -21.49 3.90
N ALA A 74 1.26 -21.88 5.14
CA ALA A 74 1.65 -23.22 5.57
C ALA A 74 1.02 -24.21 4.59
N LYS A 75 1.80 -25.18 4.08
CA LYS A 75 1.29 -26.25 3.20
C LYS A 75 0.03 -26.84 3.85
N GLY A 76 -1.15 -26.54 3.30
CA GLY A 76 -2.36 -27.33 3.55
C GLY A 76 -3.55 -26.72 4.28
N GLN A 77 -3.61 -25.44 4.71
CA GLN A 77 -4.88 -24.94 5.29
C GLN A 77 -5.27 -23.52 4.87
N LEU A 78 -6.28 -23.44 3.99
CA LEU A 78 -7.04 -22.22 3.68
C LEU A 78 -7.62 -21.57 4.97
N LYS A 79 -7.94 -22.40 5.97
CA LYS A 79 -8.39 -21.97 7.30
C LYS A 79 -7.33 -21.13 8.03
N ALA A 80 -6.06 -21.53 7.99
CA ALA A 80 -4.96 -20.79 8.62
C ALA A 80 -4.78 -19.42 7.93
N PHE A 81 -4.85 -19.39 6.60
CA PHE A 81 -4.82 -18.14 5.83
C PHE A 81 -5.94 -17.18 6.26
N PHE A 82 -7.20 -17.63 6.32
CA PHE A 82 -8.30 -16.78 6.76
C PHE A 82 -8.20 -16.35 8.22
N THR A 83 -7.62 -17.18 9.08
CA THR A 83 -7.38 -16.85 10.50
C THR A 83 -6.33 -15.73 10.61
N ASP A 84 -5.16 -15.92 9.99
CA ASP A 84 -4.09 -14.91 9.96
C ASP A 84 -4.56 -13.61 9.32
N PHE A 85 -5.29 -13.71 8.21
CA PHE A 85 -5.86 -12.56 7.51
C PHE A 85 -6.88 -11.82 8.38
N GLY A 86 -7.74 -12.53 9.11
CA GLY A 86 -8.69 -11.94 10.05
C GLY A 86 -8.00 -11.29 11.26
N GLN A 87 -6.98 -11.91 11.83
CA GLN A 87 -6.20 -11.31 12.92
C GLN A 87 -5.48 -10.04 12.46
N TYR A 88 -4.93 -10.07 11.25
CA TYR A 88 -4.29 -8.93 10.63
C TYR A 88 -5.23 -7.72 10.45
N THR A 89 -6.46 -7.95 10.00
CA THR A 89 -7.47 -6.87 9.86
C THR A 89 -7.99 -6.36 11.20
N ILE A 90 -7.99 -7.19 12.25
CA ILE A 90 -8.44 -6.80 13.61
C ILE A 90 -7.35 -6.03 14.37
N ARG A 91 -6.06 -6.29 14.12
CA ARG A 91 -4.91 -5.62 14.76
C ARG A 91 -5.09 -4.10 14.93
N PRO A 92 -5.46 -3.30 13.90
CA PRO A 92 -5.55 -1.85 14.02
C PRO A 92 -6.67 -1.35 14.95
N PHE A 93 -7.63 -2.21 15.36
CA PHE A 93 -8.65 -1.84 16.34
C PHE A 93 -8.18 -2.04 17.78
N GLN A 94 -7.03 -2.67 18.01
CA GLN A 94 -6.54 -2.98 19.35
C GLN A 94 -5.80 -1.76 19.96
N PRO A 95 -5.99 -1.44 21.25
CA PRO A 95 -5.27 -0.33 21.90
C PRO A 95 -3.73 -0.47 21.82
N SER A 96 -3.21 -1.69 21.90
CA SER A 96 -1.78 -1.99 21.79
C SER A 96 -1.17 -1.52 20.47
N TYR A 97 -1.92 -1.61 19.37
CA TYR A 97 -1.51 -1.13 18.06
C TYR A 97 -1.28 0.39 18.07
N TRP A 98 -2.21 1.15 18.65
CA TRP A 98 -2.11 2.60 18.73
C TRP A 98 -0.96 3.05 19.63
N HIS A 99 -0.69 2.33 20.72
CA HIS A 99 0.49 2.57 21.56
C HIS A 99 1.80 2.23 20.84
N GLU A 100 1.84 1.21 19.99
CA GLU A 100 2.99 0.92 19.13
C GLU A 100 3.20 2.06 18.12
N MET A 101 2.15 2.46 17.41
CA MET A 101 2.16 3.56 16.45
C MET A 101 2.66 4.88 17.08
N GLN A 102 2.14 5.23 18.26
CA GLN A 102 2.56 6.43 18.99
C GLN A 102 4.05 6.36 19.33
N ARG A 103 4.54 5.22 19.82
CA ARG A 103 5.97 5.02 20.11
C ARG A 103 6.83 5.15 18.86
N VAL A 104 6.39 4.59 17.74
CA VAL A 104 7.14 4.70 16.48
C VAL A 104 7.21 6.16 16.02
N TYR A 105 6.09 6.88 16.04
CA TYR A 105 6.07 8.29 15.66
C TYR A 105 6.88 9.20 16.60
N ALA A 106 6.87 8.92 17.90
CA ALA A 106 7.66 9.68 18.88
C ALA A 106 9.18 9.55 18.68
N ASN A 107 9.62 8.48 18.01
CA ASN A 107 11.04 8.20 17.75
C ASN A 107 11.46 8.54 16.31
N LEU A 108 10.62 9.23 15.54
CA LEU A 108 11.00 9.66 14.20
C LEU A 108 12.02 10.79 14.26
N ASP A 109 13.11 10.62 13.51
CA ASP A 109 14.09 11.67 13.27
C ASP A 109 13.64 12.59 12.11
N PRO A 110 13.42 13.90 12.36
CA PRO A 110 13.05 14.84 11.31
C PRO A 110 14.07 14.92 10.16
N VAL A 111 15.36 14.72 10.43
CA VAL A 111 16.41 14.77 9.42
C VAL A 111 16.26 13.60 8.44
N SER A 112 15.95 12.40 8.96
CA SER A 112 15.61 11.23 8.14
C SER A 112 14.40 11.48 7.24
N ILE A 113 13.34 12.12 7.76
CA ILE A 113 12.14 12.44 6.97
C ILE A 113 12.46 13.42 5.84
N ALA A 114 13.23 14.48 6.12
CA ALA A 114 13.66 15.43 5.10
C ALA A 114 14.51 14.75 4.01
N GLY A 115 15.36 13.81 4.39
CA GLY A 115 16.09 12.93 3.47
C GLY A 115 15.14 12.15 2.55
N LYS A 116 14.11 11.52 3.12
CA LYS A 116 13.09 10.80 2.34
C LYS A 116 12.31 11.70 1.38
N ILE A 117 11.98 12.93 1.77
CA ILE A 117 11.35 13.89 0.86
C ILE A 117 12.29 14.21 -0.31
N LYS A 118 13.59 14.36 -0.08
CA LYS A 118 14.55 14.53 -1.16
C LYS A 118 14.63 13.28 -2.06
N HIS A 119 14.53 12.09 -1.48
CA HIS A 119 14.51 10.83 -2.21
C HIS A 119 13.35 10.73 -3.20
N THR A 120 12.18 11.31 -2.88
CA THR A 120 11.01 11.23 -3.76
C THR A 120 11.26 11.86 -5.13
N LEU A 121 12.18 12.82 -5.21
CA LEU A 121 12.59 13.49 -6.44
C LEU A 121 13.49 12.62 -7.35
N GLN A 122 13.92 11.46 -6.87
CA GLN A 122 14.80 10.53 -7.57
C GLN A 122 14.14 9.15 -7.68
N PRO A 123 12.99 9.02 -8.39
CA PRO A 123 12.20 7.79 -8.43
C PRO A 123 12.94 6.55 -8.93
N TRP A 124 13.97 6.73 -9.78
CA TRP A 124 14.81 5.64 -10.28
C TRP A 124 15.76 5.08 -9.20
N ARG A 125 16.12 5.90 -8.21
CA ARG A 125 17.04 5.53 -7.12
C ARG A 125 16.29 5.13 -5.85
N TYR A 126 15.17 5.81 -5.56
CA TYR A 126 14.34 5.59 -4.38
C TYR A 126 12.85 5.35 -4.71
N PRO A 127 12.53 4.31 -5.49
CA PRO A 127 11.16 4.06 -5.96
C PRO A 127 10.17 3.77 -4.84
N LEU A 128 10.62 3.23 -3.71
CA LEU A 128 9.76 2.94 -2.57
C LEU A 128 9.30 4.24 -1.89
N ASP A 129 10.24 5.16 -1.64
CA ASP A 129 9.97 6.45 -1.01
C ASP A 129 9.08 7.31 -1.93
N THR A 130 9.37 7.38 -3.23
CA THR A 130 8.50 8.06 -4.20
C THR A 130 7.12 7.41 -4.26
N GLY A 131 7.05 6.07 -4.28
CA GLY A 131 5.78 5.35 -4.32
C GLY A 131 4.91 5.66 -3.09
N TYR A 132 5.49 5.64 -1.89
CA TYR A 132 4.74 6.01 -0.68
C TYR A 132 4.29 7.46 -0.65
N MET A 133 5.10 8.39 -1.18
CA MET A 133 4.68 9.78 -1.32
C MET A 133 3.49 9.93 -2.26
N LEU A 134 3.50 9.24 -3.41
CA LEU A 134 2.36 9.23 -4.33
C LEU A 134 1.11 8.65 -3.67
N PHE A 135 1.25 7.62 -2.82
CA PHE A 135 0.12 7.07 -2.05
C PHE A 135 -0.37 8.01 -0.96
N ALA A 136 0.51 8.80 -0.34
CA ALA A 136 0.12 9.82 0.62
C ALA A 136 -0.68 10.93 -0.08
N LEU A 137 -0.22 11.38 -1.25
CA LEU A 137 -0.94 12.35 -2.09
C LEU A 137 -2.28 11.81 -2.57
N ALA A 138 -2.35 10.54 -2.99
CA ALA A 138 -3.61 9.88 -3.33
C ALA A 138 -4.57 9.86 -2.14
N GLY A 139 -4.09 9.49 -0.95
CA GLY A 139 -4.86 9.51 0.29
C GLY A 139 -5.43 10.90 0.61
N LEU A 140 -4.60 11.93 0.50
CA LEU A 140 -5.03 13.33 0.69
C LEU A 140 -6.07 13.77 -0.33
N GLY A 141 -5.96 13.33 -1.60
CA GLY A 141 -6.98 13.56 -2.62
C GLY A 141 -8.32 12.96 -2.23
N TYR A 142 -8.35 11.67 -1.86
CA TYR A 142 -9.57 11.02 -1.38
C TYR A 142 -10.16 11.71 -0.14
N LEU A 143 -9.29 12.20 0.75
CA LEU A 143 -9.70 12.84 2.00
C LEU A 143 -10.32 14.21 1.73
N ALA A 144 -9.73 14.99 0.82
CA ALA A 144 -10.25 16.29 0.45
C ALA A 144 -11.61 16.21 -0.27
N ASP A 145 -11.80 15.19 -1.11
CA ASP A 145 -13.11 14.90 -1.70
C ASP A 145 -14.12 14.43 -0.65
N SER A 146 -13.73 13.49 0.21
CA SER A 146 -14.64 12.88 1.20
C SER A 146 -15.06 13.84 2.31
N ALA A 147 -14.20 14.80 2.67
CA ALA A 147 -14.49 15.87 3.61
C ALA A 147 -15.22 17.06 2.95
N ASN A 148 -15.47 16.98 1.64
CA ASN A 148 -16.03 18.05 0.82
C ASN A 148 -15.30 19.40 0.97
N ILE A 149 -13.99 19.39 1.24
CA ILE A 149 -13.20 20.61 1.50
C ILE A 149 -13.22 21.53 0.27
N PHE A 150 -13.29 20.95 -0.92
CA PHE A 150 -13.31 21.68 -2.19
C PHE A 150 -14.71 21.88 -2.79
N GLY A 151 -15.78 21.54 -2.06
CA GLY A 151 -17.15 21.62 -2.58
C GLY A 151 -17.44 20.64 -3.73
N LEU A 152 -16.56 19.65 -3.95
CA LEU A 152 -16.62 18.74 -5.09
C LEU A 152 -17.64 17.61 -4.91
N ARG A 153 -18.10 17.39 -3.67
CA ARG A 153 -19.03 16.31 -3.37
C ARG A 153 -19.83 16.58 -2.10
N GLU A 154 -21.08 16.98 -2.28
CA GLU A 154 -22.00 17.31 -1.18
C GLU A 154 -22.38 16.11 -0.29
N ASN A 155 -22.25 14.89 -0.81
CA ASN A 155 -22.68 13.65 -0.14
C ASN A 155 -21.51 12.71 0.21
N GLY A 156 -20.40 13.26 0.72
CA GLY A 156 -19.31 12.46 1.28
C GLY A 156 -19.79 11.68 2.52
N SER A 157 -19.55 10.36 2.58
CA SER A 157 -19.98 9.56 3.74
C SER A 157 -18.88 9.48 4.81
N THR A 158 -19.26 9.36 6.08
CA THR A 158 -18.31 9.13 7.19
C THR A 158 -17.42 7.91 6.94
N LEU A 159 -17.94 6.88 6.27
CA LEU A 159 -17.17 5.68 5.89
C LEU A 159 -16.09 5.99 4.84
N GLN A 160 -16.38 6.84 3.85
CA GLN A 160 -15.40 7.26 2.85
C GLN A 160 -14.33 8.17 3.46
N PHE A 161 -14.73 9.06 4.37
CA PHE A 161 -13.78 9.86 5.13
C PHE A 161 -12.84 8.97 5.96
N ALA A 162 -13.39 8.01 6.73
CA ALA A 162 -12.60 7.08 7.53
C ALA A 162 -11.66 6.20 6.68
N LEU A 163 -12.12 5.74 5.51
CA LEU A 163 -11.28 5.09 4.49
C LEU A 163 -10.12 6.01 4.08
N ALA A 164 -10.41 7.23 3.65
CA ALA A 164 -9.38 8.14 3.15
C ALA A 164 -8.35 8.48 4.23
N THR A 165 -8.79 8.65 5.48
CA THR A 165 -7.91 8.86 6.64
C THR A 165 -6.99 7.67 6.86
N THR A 166 -7.52 6.45 6.90
CA THR A 166 -6.73 5.24 7.17
C THR A 166 -5.73 4.94 6.04
N VAL A 167 -6.10 5.17 4.78
CA VAL A 167 -5.17 5.10 3.65
C VAL A 167 -4.07 6.15 3.77
N THR A 168 -4.41 7.39 4.09
CA THR A 168 -3.42 8.46 4.29
C THR A 168 -2.45 8.13 5.42
N MET A 169 -2.98 7.69 6.57
CA MET A 169 -2.16 7.28 7.71
C MET A 169 -1.26 6.09 7.36
N GLY A 170 -1.77 5.10 6.63
CA GLY A 170 -0.97 3.96 6.15
C GLY A 170 0.20 4.42 5.27
N SER A 171 -0.05 5.33 4.33
CA SER A 171 0.97 5.89 3.44
C SER A 171 2.03 6.70 4.19
N VAL A 172 1.61 7.55 5.13
CA VAL A 172 2.53 8.33 5.96
C VAL A 172 3.35 7.42 6.86
N THR A 173 2.74 6.38 7.45
CA THR A 173 3.44 5.39 8.26
C THR A 173 4.51 4.68 7.44
N GLY A 174 4.14 4.15 6.27
CA GLY A 174 5.07 3.47 5.36
C GLY A 174 6.20 4.39 4.93
N PHE A 175 5.87 5.62 4.53
CA PHE A 175 6.84 6.64 4.13
C PHE A 175 7.81 6.97 5.25
N THR A 176 7.33 7.34 6.43
CA THR A 176 8.19 7.87 7.51
C THR A 176 8.98 6.76 8.21
N THR A 177 8.38 5.59 8.42
CA THR A 177 8.93 4.56 9.31
C THR A 177 9.52 3.34 8.60
N ASN A 178 9.22 3.12 7.31
CA ASN A 178 9.48 1.88 6.57
C ASN A 178 8.86 0.61 7.20
N ARG A 179 7.94 0.75 8.17
CA ARG A 179 7.23 -0.35 8.83
C ARG A 179 5.99 -0.77 8.04
N ASN A 180 6.19 -1.65 7.06
CA ASN A 180 5.11 -2.16 6.20
C ASN A 180 4.06 -2.97 6.95
N ASP A 181 4.41 -3.57 8.10
CA ASP A 181 3.45 -4.29 8.93
C ASP A 181 2.40 -3.33 9.52
N LEU A 182 2.85 -2.18 10.01
CA LEU A 182 1.99 -1.12 10.55
C LEU A 182 1.22 -0.40 9.45
N ALA A 183 1.90 -0.01 8.37
CA ALA A 183 1.29 0.64 7.21
C ALA A 183 0.24 -0.27 6.54
N GLY A 184 0.59 -1.54 6.32
CA GLY A 184 -0.31 -2.55 5.78
C GLY A 184 -1.57 -2.72 6.62
N SER A 185 -1.44 -2.74 7.96
CA SER A 185 -2.58 -2.90 8.86
C SER A 185 -3.56 -1.72 8.75
N LEU A 186 -3.05 -0.48 8.60
CA LEU A 186 -3.87 0.71 8.35
C LEU A 186 -4.57 0.66 6.99
N TYR A 187 -3.86 0.24 5.96
CA TYR A 187 -4.47 0.05 4.65
C TYR A 187 -5.54 -1.05 4.67
N ALA A 188 -5.32 -2.13 5.41
CA ALA A 188 -6.29 -3.21 5.57
C ALA A 188 -7.58 -2.71 6.26
N LEU A 189 -7.44 -1.92 7.33
CA LEU A 189 -8.55 -1.22 7.96
C LEU A 189 -9.30 -0.34 6.95
N GLY A 190 -8.58 0.52 6.23
CA GLY A 190 -9.17 1.37 5.19
C GLY A 190 -9.93 0.56 4.16
N THR A 191 -9.38 -0.58 3.76
CA THR A 191 -10.01 -1.45 2.78
C THR A 191 -11.30 -2.10 3.26
N VAL A 192 -11.39 -2.50 4.53
CA VAL A 192 -12.64 -2.99 5.14
C VAL A 192 -13.70 -1.88 5.16
N LEU A 193 -13.28 -0.64 5.45
CA LEU A 193 -14.15 0.53 5.36
C LEU A 193 -14.58 0.82 3.91
N ALA A 194 -13.69 0.64 2.93
CA ALA A 194 -14.02 0.74 1.50
C ALA A 194 -15.07 -0.28 1.07
N LEU A 195 -14.92 -1.53 1.49
CA LEU A 195 -15.91 -2.59 1.22
C LEU A 195 -17.27 -2.21 1.77
N SER A 196 -17.32 -1.75 3.02
CA SER A 196 -18.55 -1.33 3.69
C SER A 196 -19.19 -0.14 2.99
N ALA A 197 -18.39 0.85 2.58
CA ALA A 197 -18.85 1.99 1.80
C ALA A 197 -19.34 1.59 0.40
N GLY A 198 -18.65 0.67 -0.28
CA GLY A 198 -19.01 0.16 -1.59
C GLY A 198 -20.33 -0.61 -1.58
N ILE A 199 -20.54 -1.45 -0.56
CA ILE A 199 -21.82 -2.16 -0.34
C ILE A 199 -22.94 -1.14 -0.07
N ALA A 200 -22.73 -0.20 0.86
CA ALA A 200 -23.73 0.81 1.19
C ALA A 200 -24.09 1.71 0.00
N ALA A 201 -23.11 2.07 -0.82
CA ALA A 201 -23.28 2.89 -2.02
C ALA A 201 -23.69 2.09 -3.28
N GLN A 202 -23.86 0.77 -3.17
CA GLN A 202 -24.11 -0.15 -4.29
C GLN A 202 -23.13 0.10 -5.46
N SER A 203 -21.84 0.17 -5.13
CA SER A 203 -20.77 0.45 -6.07
C SER A 203 -19.90 -0.78 -6.26
N TRP A 204 -20.22 -1.57 -7.29
CA TRP A 204 -19.46 -2.77 -7.61
C TRP A 204 -17.95 -2.54 -7.77
N PRO A 205 -17.44 -1.42 -8.35
CA PRO A 205 -16.00 -1.23 -8.47
C PRO A 205 -15.30 -1.08 -7.12
N LEU A 206 -15.91 -0.35 -6.18
CA LEU A 206 -15.39 -0.23 -4.81
C LEU A 206 -15.52 -1.54 -4.02
N THR A 207 -16.63 -2.26 -4.21
CA THR A 207 -16.85 -3.57 -3.58
C THR A 207 -15.81 -4.59 -4.05
N LEU A 208 -15.45 -4.59 -5.34
CA LEU A 208 -14.45 -5.50 -5.90
C LEU A 208 -13.01 -5.04 -5.63
N SER A 209 -12.73 -3.73 -5.56
CA SER A 209 -11.37 -3.26 -5.26
C SER A 209 -10.95 -3.65 -3.83
N ALA A 210 -11.90 -3.72 -2.90
CA ALA A 210 -11.60 -4.03 -1.50
C ALA A 210 -10.95 -5.40 -1.25
N PRO A 211 -11.47 -6.56 -1.70
CA PRO A 211 -10.77 -7.83 -1.54
C PRO A 211 -9.39 -7.84 -2.22
N VAL A 212 -9.22 -7.11 -3.33
CA VAL A 212 -7.95 -6.99 -4.05
C VAL A 212 -6.93 -6.18 -3.24
N TYR A 213 -7.31 -5.00 -2.74
CA TYR A 213 -6.48 -4.20 -1.83
C TYR A 213 -6.13 -4.98 -0.57
N LEU A 214 -7.08 -5.70 0.04
CA LEU A 214 -6.83 -6.49 1.24
C LEU A 214 -5.78 -7.57 1.00
N ALA A 215 -5.86 -8.27 -0.13
CA ALA A 215 -4.84 -9.25 -0.53
C ALA A 215 -3.47 -8.58 -0.73
N GLY A 216 -3.44 -7.43 -1.41
CA GLY A 216 -2.22 -6.63 -1.58
C GLY A 216 -1.61 -6.19 -0.24
N ASN A 217 -2.43 -5.66 0.67
CA ASN A 217 -2.03 -5.19 1.99
C ASN A 217 -1.45 -6.32 2.85
N TYR A 218 -2.12 -7.48 2.83
CA TYR A 218 -1.61 -8.66 3.52
C TYR A 218 -0.23 -9.05 3.00
N LEU A 219 -0.04 -9.10 1.68
CA LEU A 219 1.27 -9.40 1.09
C LEU A 219 2.31 -8.34 1.44
N LEU A 220 1.97 -7.04 1.35
CA LEU A 220 2.84 -5.93 1.70
C LEU A 220 3.39 -6.06 3.13
N SER A 221 2.53 -6.44 4.09
CA SER A 221 2.90 -6.62 5.51
C SER A 221 3.89 -7.76 5.75
N ARG A 222 3.99 -8.72 4.82
CA ARG A 222 4.87 -9.88 4.91
C ARG A 222 6.20 -9.67 4.18
N VAL A 223 6.34 -8.60 3.41
CA VAL A 223 7.62 -8.27 2.75
C VAL A 223 8.49 -7.44 3.69
N ARG A 224 9.71 -7.94 3.97
CA ARG A 224 10.73 -7.20 4.71
C ARG A 224 11.32 -6.08 3.87
N THR A 225 11.44 -4.90 4.47
CA THR A 225 11.84 -3.64 3.83
C THR A 225 13.27 -3.23 4.06
N ASP A 226 14.02 -3.97 4.85
CA ASP A 226 15.42 -3.64 5.12
C ASP A 226 16.16 -3.51 3.79
N HIS A 227 16.70 -2.32 3.53
CA HIS A 227 17.43 -1.93 2.31
C HIS A 227 16.63 -1.77 1.00
N GLN A 228 15.28 -1.75 1.03
CA GLN A 228 14.47 -1.62 -0.19
C GLN A 228 14.32 -0.20 -0.76
N SER A 229 14.59 0.84 0.05
CA SER A 229 14.52 2.22 -0.42
C SER A 229 15.62 2.53 -1.45
N GLU A 230 16.72 1.76 -1.52
CA GLU A 230 17.87 2.10 -2.37
C GLU A 230 18.07 1.12 -3.54
N TYR A 231 18.06 1.66 -4.75
CA TYR A 231 18.65 0.99 -5.91
C TYR A 231 20.06 1.53 -6.16
N VAL A 232 21.10 0.77 -5.81
CA VAL A 232 22.41 0.95 -6.45
C VAL A 232 22.24 0.49 -7.89
N SER A 233 22.32 1.42 -8.85
CA SER A 233 22.44 1.09 -10.26
C SER A 233 23.65 0.18 -10.41
N ALA A 234 23.46 -0.96 -11.07
CA ALA A 234 24.53 -1.95 -11.28
C ALA A 234 25.76 -1.35 -12.01
N GLN A 235 25.68 -0.12 -12.51
CA GLN A 235 26.80 0.63 -13.09
C GLN A 235 27.70 1.35 -12.06
N THR A 236 27.27 1.57 -10.82
CA THR A 236 28.11 2.24 -9.80
C THR A 236 28.82 1.25 -8.87
N ALA A 237 28.29 0.03 -8.72
CA ALA A 237 28.98 -1.04 -7.96
C ALA A 237 30.16 -1.66 -8.73
N ALA A 238 30.13 -1.60 -10.07
CA ALA A 238 31.24 -2.03 -10.93
C ALA A 238 32.35 -0.97 -11.08
N ALA A 239 32.16 0.23 -10.49
CA ALA A 239 33.11 1.34 -10.55
C ALA A 239 33.85 1.56 -9.22
N LYS A 240 34.00 0.52 -8.39
CA LYS A 240 35.12 0.52 -7.44
C LYS A 240 36.38 0.19 -8.26
N PRO A 241 37.32 1.14 -8.44
CA PRO A 241 38.65 0.73 -8.87
C PRO A 241 39.16 -0.24 -7.81
N SER A 242 39.60 -1.42 -8.25
CA SER A 242 40.51 -2.24 -7.46
C SER A 242 41.63 -1.31 -7.02
N ALA A 243 41.67 -0.99 -5.73
CA ALA A 243 42.76 -0.21 -5.17
C ALA A 243 44.07 -0.97 -5.43
N PRO A 244 45.16 -0.25 -5.76
CA PRO A 244 46.45 -0.85 -6.06
C PRO A 244 47.03 -1.66 -4.89
#